data_AF-A0A937AYZ1-F1
#
_entry.id   AF-A0A937AYZ1-F1
#
_cell.length_a   1.000
_cell.length_b   1.000
_cell.length_c   1.000
_cell.angle_alpha   90.00
_cell.angle_beta   90.00
_cell.angle_gamma   90.00
#
_symmetry.space_group_name_H-M   'P 1'
#
loop_
_entity.id
_entity.type
_entity.pdbx_description
1 polymer ?
#
loop_
_entity_poly.entity_id
_entity_poly.type
_entity_poly.pdbx_seq_one_letter_code
_entity_poly.pdbx_strand_id
1 'polypeptide(L)' 'LLRIAGWAKVQQVLQMIDTVEGVGVDPADAAPDYWRHVHNRLSAGETPRWYTRSRHQVWLRRQRIEP' A
#
# COMPACT_ATOMS: atom_id res chain seq x y z
N LEU A 1 -0.72 -1.93 -12.40
CA LEU A 1 -1.63 -1.47 -11.33
C LEU A 1 -2.39 -2.66 -10.74
N LEU A 2 -2.75 -2.58 -9.46
CA LEU A 2 -3.43 -3.62 -8.68
C LEU A 2 -4.77 -4.01 -9.34
N ARG A 3 -5.03 -5.31 -9.57
CA ARG A 3 -6.35 -5.81 -9.98
C ARG A 3 -6.87 -6.79 -8.94
N ILE A 4 -8.02 -6.49 -8.36
CA ILE A 4 -8.71 -7.32 -7.37
C ILE A 4 -10.19 -7.39 -7.73
N ALA A 5 -10.82 -8.53 -7.42
CA ALA A 5 -12.25 -8.74 -7.65
C ALA A 5 -12.88 -9.39 -6.41
N GLY A 6 -14.19 -9.17 -6.25
CA GLY A 6 -14.97 -9.65 -5.12
C GLY A 6 -15.06 -8.64 -3.98
N TRP A 7 -16.28 -8.42 -3.48
CA TRP A 7 -16.61 -7.37 -2.52
C TRP A 7 -15.72 -7.38 -1.26
N ALA A 8 -15.52 -8.54 -0.64
CA ALA A 8 -14.72 -8.66 0.57
C ALA A 8 -13.25 -8.21 0.37
N LYS A 9 -12.63 -8.56 -0.77
CA LYS A 9 -11.27 -8.15 -1.09
C LYS A 9 -11.20 -6.67 -1.46
N VAL A 10 -12.20 -6.16 -2.16
CA VAL A 10 -12.32 -4.72 -2.48
C VAL A 10 -12.40 -3.89 -1.19
N GLN A 11 -13.24 -4.29 -0.24
CA GLN A 11 -13.34 -3.61 1.06
C GLN A 11 -12.01 -3.58 1.82
N GLN A 12 -11.26 -4.68 1.81
CA GLN A 12 -9.93 -4.72 2.43
C GLN A 12 -8.92 -3.80 1.73
N VAL A 13 -8.99 -3.68 0.39
CA VAL A 13 -8.15 -2.71 -0.35
C VAL A 13 -8.52 -1.28 0.02
N LEU A 14 -9.82 -0.96 0.10
CA LEU A 14 -10.28 0.37 0.51
C LEU A 14 -9.80 0.73 1.92
N GLN A 15 -9.87 -0.20 2.87
CA GLN A 15 -9.29 0.01 4.21
C GLN A 15 -7.79 0.30 4.15
N MET A 16 -7.04 -0.37 3.28
CA MET A 16 -5.60 -0.07 3.13
C MET A 16 -5.36 1.31 2.53
N ILE A 17 -6.21 1.76 1.61
CA ILE A 17 -6.20 3.15 1.09
C ILE A 17 -6.45 4.13 2.25
N ASP A 18 -7.47 3.89 3.07
CA ASP A 18 -7.76 4.73 4.24
C ASP A 18 -6.57 4.81 5.20
N THR A 19 -5.81 3.72 5.40
CA THR A 19 -4.60 3.76 6.25
C THR A 19 -3.48 4.62 5.66
N VAL A 20 -3.37 4.69 4.33
CA VAL A 20 -2.39 5.51 3.63
C VAL A 20 -2.78 6.98 3.73
N GLU A 21 -4.05 7.29 3.47
CA GLU A 21 -4.59 8.64 3.61
C GLU A 21 -4.50 9.13 5.06
N GLY A 22 -4.76 8.25 6.04
CA GLY A 22 -4.67 8.55 7.46
C GLY A 22 -3.26 8.91 7.94
N VAL A 23 -2.21 8.51 7.22
CA VAL A 23 -0.83 8.96 7.49
C VAL A 23 -0.42 10.22 6.71
N GLY A 24 -1.36 10.82 5.96
CA GLY A 24 -1.18 12.05 5.20
C GLY A 24 -0.44 11.86 3.88
N VAL A 25 -0.56 10.68 3.27
CA VAL A 25 0.07 10.35 1.98
C VAL A 25 -1.02 10.12 0.95
N ASP A 26 -0.89 10.71 -0.24
CA ASP A 26 -1.77 10.37 -1.36
C ASP A 26 -1.53 8.89 -1.74
N PRO A 27 -2.57 8.04 -1.82
CA PRO A 27 -2.44 6.65 -2.25
C PRO A 27 -1.65 6.45 -3.56
N ALA A 28 -1.71 7.41 -4.48
CA ALA A 28 -0.96 7.41 -5.73
C ALA A 28 0.55 7.66 -5.51
N ASP A 29 0.91 8.40 -4.46
CA ASP A 29 2.30 8.68 -4.05
C ASP A 29 2.86 7.63 -3.08
N ALA A 30 2.05 6.66 -2.67
CA ALA A 30 2.52 5.58 -1.83
C ALA A 30 3.49 4.65 -2.60
N ALA A 31 4.44 4.11 -1.84
CA ALA A 31 5.51 3.28 -2.39
C ALA A 31 4.96 2.09 -3.22
N PRO A 32 5.35 1.89 -4.49
CA PRO A 32 4.76 0.84 -5.33
C PRO A 32 4.94 -0.60 -4.81
N ASP A 33 6.01 -0.84 -4.04
CA ASP A 33 6.26 -2.12 -3.36
C ASP A 33 5.19 -2.40 -2.29
N TYR A 34 4.62 -1.37 -1.68
CA TYR A 34 3.52 -1.50 -0.73
C TYR A 34 2.27 -2.08 -1.40
N TRP A 35 1.87 -1.55 -2.56
CA TRP A 35 0.71 -2.06 -3.29
C TRP A 35 0.91 -3.51 -3.75
N ARG A 36 2.13 -3.88 -4.12
CA ARG A 36 2.48 -5.28 -4.43
C ARG A 36 2.36 -6.18 -3.19
N HIS A 37 2.79 -5.71 -2.02
CA HIS A 37 2.61 -6.41 -0.75
C HIS A 37 1.13 -6.62 -0.42
N VAL A 38 0.29 -5.58 -0.54
CA VAL A 38 -1.15 -5.67 -0.31
C VAL A 38 -1.77 -6.70 -1.26
N HIS A 39 -1.45 -6.64 -2.56
CA HIS A 39 -1.93 -7.63 -3.52
C HIS A 39 -1.61 -9.06 -3.10
N ASN A 40 -0.34 -9.32 -2.80
CA ASN A 40 0.14 -10.67 -2.52
C ASN A 40 -0.54 -11.24 -1.28
N ARG A 41 -0.67 -10.43 -0.21
CA ARG A 41 -1.35 -10.85 1.02
C ARG A 41 -2.83 -11.16 0.80
N LEU A 42 -3.55 -10.27 0.12
CA LEU A 42 -4.97 -10.48 -0.16
C LEU A 42 -5.23 -11.66 -1.12
N SER A 43 -4.33 -11.91 -2.05
CA SER A 43 -4.38 -13.08 -2.93
C SER A 43 -4.13 -14.37 -2.16
N ALA A 44 -3.27 -14.35 -1.14
CA ALA A 44 -3.00 -15.46 -0.23
C ALA A 44 -4.05 -15.62 0.89
N GLY A 45 -5.04 -14.73 1.00
CA GLY A 45 -6.03 -14.74 2.08
C GLY A 45 -5.48 -14.28 3.44
N GLU A 46 -4.34 -13.57 3.42
CA GLU A 46 -3.67 -13.07 4.61
C GLU A 46 -3.93 -11.57 4.80
N THR A 47 -3.86 -11.11 6.06
CA THR A 47 -4.02 -9.69 6.38
C THR A 47 -2.80 -8.87 5.93
N PRO A 48 -3.00 -7.81 5.11
CA PRO A 48 -1.92 -6.90 4.74
C PRO A 48 -1.40 -6.11 5.94
N ARG A 49 -0.18 -5.60 5.83
CA ARG A 49 0.40 -4.71 6.84
C ARG A 49 -0.04 -3.29 6.55
N TRP A 50 -0.20 -2.48 7.59
CA TRP A 50 -0.62 -1.09 7.45
C TRP A 50 0.52 -0.24 6.89
N TYR A 51 0.16 0.81 6.15
CA TYR A 51 1.15 1.78 5.71
C TYR A 51 1.52 2.72 6.85
N THR A 52 2.80 3.11 6.92
CA THR A 52 3.29 4.00 7.97
C THR A 52 4.07 5.14 7.37
N ARG A 53 4.02 6.29 8.06
CA ARG A 53 4.80 7.47 7.67
C ARG A 53 6.30 7.20 7.64
N SER A 54 6.80 6.38 8.57
CA SER A 54 8.22 5.99 8.59
C SER A 54 8.62 5.19 7.35
N ARG A 55 7.76 4.26 6.89
CA ARG A 55 7.98 3.52 5.65
C ARG A 55 8.01 4.44 4.43
N HIS A 56 7.09 5.40 4.38
CA HIS A 56 7.06 6.39 3.30
C HIS A 56 8.35 7.21 3.24
N GLN A 57 8.85 7.69 4.38
CA GLN A 57 10.11 8.44 4.45
C GLN A 57 11.33 7.62 4.00
N VAL A 58 11.39 6.33 4.36
CA VAL A 58 12.45 5.43 3.87
C VAL A 58 12.38 5.27 2.36
N TRP A 59 11.18 5.11 1.81
CA TRP A 59 10.98 5.00 0.36
C TRP A 59 11.41 6.28 -0.37
N LEU A 60 11.00 7.46 0.09
CA LEU A 60 11.43 8.74 -0.49
C LEU A 60 12.95 8.91 -0.49
N ARG A 61 13.63 8.48 0.58
CA ARG A 61 15.10 8.52 0.64
C ARG A 61 15.75 7.59 -0.38
N ARG A 62 15.18 6.41 -0.63
CA ARG A 62 15.70 5.48 -1.65
C ARG A 62 15.57 6.07 -3.04
N GLN A 63 14.43 6.69 -3.37
CA GLN A 63 14.24 7.36 -4.66
C GLN A 63 15.22 8.51 -4.91
N ARG A 64 15.71 9.17 -3.86
CA ARG A 64 16.72 10.23 -3.99
C ARG A 64 18.14 9.71 -4.26
N ILE A 65 18.40 8.43 -4.03
CA ILE A 65 19.73 7.79 -4.16
C ILE A 65 19.78 6.88 -5.39
N GLU A 66 18.63 6.50 -5.94
CA GLU A 66 18.56 5.80 -7.24
C GLU A 66 18.97 6.75 -8.38
N PRO A 67 19.94 6.37 -9.23
CA PRO A 67 20.49 7.20 -10.30
C PRO A 67 19.54 7.45 -11.47
#